data_AF-A0A934U3R0-F1
#
_entry.id   AF-A0A934U3R0-F1
#
_cell.length_a   1.000
_cell.length_b   1.000
_cell.length_c   1.000
_cell.angle_alpha   90.00
_cell.angle_beta   90.00
_cell.angle_gamma   90.00
#
_symmetry.space_group_name_H-M   'P 1'
#
loop_
_entity.id
_entity.type
_entity.pdbx_description
1 polymer ?
#
loop_
_entity_poly.entity_id
_entity_poly.type
_entity_poly.pdbx_seq_one_letter_code
_entity_poly.pdbx_strand_id
1 'polypeptide(L)'
;MAIHLNDQAFRTAAAEMAQLQKRNRRLREKLENMYKNLTTALNTPAGHEMNFAVRDVLLEPIDNMSKVIQHMSNTLDTIIGNVNGSGVYYDKLFDEYDELDRILKNKTTR
;
A
#
# COMPACT_ATOMS: atom_id res chain seq x y z
N MET A 1 7.26 3.32 -30.44
CA MET A 1 6.19 2.46 -29.90
C MET A 1 5.93 3.05 -28.54
N ALA A 2 4.90 3.89 -28.40
CA ALA A 2 4.74 4.66 -27.18
C ALA A 2 4.18 3.74 -26.08
N ILE A 3 5.00 3.44 -25.09
CA ILE A 3 4.58 2.71 -23.89
C ILE A 3 3.94 3.76 -22.98
N HIS A 4 2.61 3.81 -22.97
CA HIS A 4 1.87 4.69 -22.07
C HIS A 4 1.46 3.94 -20.81
N LEU A 5 1.86 4.44 -19.65
CA LEU A 5 1.33 3.96 -18.38
C LEU A 5 -0.15 4.39 -18.26
N ASN A 6 -1.03 3.50 -17.80
CA ASN A 6 -2.42 3.87 -17.50
C ASN A 6 -2.49 4.57 -16.14
N ASP A 7 -2.18 5.86 -16.11
CA ASP A 7 -2.17 6.70 -14.91
C ASP A 7 -3.46 6.62 -14.10
N GLN A 8 -4.60 6.55 -14.78
CA GLN A 8 -5.89 6.49 -14.11
C GLN A 8 -6.04 5.17 -13.35
N ALA A 9 -5.62 4.05 -13.94
CA ALA A 9 -5.64 2.75 -13.27
C ALA A 9 -4.73 2.73 -12.04
N PHE A 10 -3.53 3.30 -12.14
CA PHE A 10 -2.60 3.39 -10.99
C PHE A 10 -3.13 4.30 -9.89
N ARG A 11 -3.70 5.46 -10.23
CA ARG A 11 -4.33 6.37 -9.27
C ARG A 11 -5.53 5.72 -8.56
N THR A 12 -6.36 4.99 -9.30
CA THR A 12 -7.47 4.22 -8.72
C THR A 12 -6.94 3.16 -7.76
N ALA A 13 -5.94 2.37 -8.15
CA ALA A 13 -5.35 1.35 -7.28
C ALA A 13 -4.74 1.96 -6.01
N ALA A 14 -4.06 3.10 -6.10
CA ALA A 14 -3.51 3.81 -4.94
C ALA A 14 -4.63 4.30 -3.99
N ALA A 15 -5.72 4.85 -4.54
CA ALA A 15 -6.87 5.26 -3.75
C ALA A 15 -7.56 4.07 -3.05
N GLU A 16 -7.68 2.93 -3.74
CA GLU A 16 -8.22 1.69 -3.18
C GLU A 16 -7.33 1.14 -2.06
N MET A 17 -6.00 1.17 -2.20
CA MET A 17 -5.06 0.79 -1.15
C MET A 17 -5.19 1.67 0.09
N ALA A 18 -5.34 2.99 -0.09
CA ALA A 18 -5.57 3.91 1.01
C ALA A 18 -6.90 3.61 1.74
N GLN A 19 -7.96 3.23 1.01
CA GLN A 19 -9.20 2.78 1.62
C GLN A 19 -9.03 1.45 2.36
N LEU A 20 -8.29 0.49 1.79
CA LEU A 20 -8.02 -0.80 2.40
C LEU A 20 -7.25 -0.63 3.71
N GLN A 21 -6.27 0.27 3.75
CA GLN A 21 -5.53 0.61 4.98
C GLN A 21 -6.46 1.16 6.06
N LYS A 22 -7.39 2.06 5.71
CA LYS A 22 -8.40 2.59 6.65
C LYS A 22 -9.30 1.47 7.18
N ARG A 23 -9.74 0.55 6.31
CA ARG A 23 -10.57 -0.59 6.71
C ARG A 23 -9.81 -1.53 7.65
N ASN A 24 -8.54 -1.81 7.37
CA ASN A 24 -7.70 -2.65 8.21
C ASN A 24 -7.47 -2.04 9.60
N ARG A 25 -7.20 -0.73 9.68
CA ARG A 25 -7.12 -0.01 10.97
C ARG A 25 -8.42 -0.11 11.77
N ARG A 26 -9.58 0.09 11.12
CA ARG A 26 -10.88 -0.06 11.78
C ARG A 26 -11.14 -1.48 12.29
N LEU A 27 -10.70 -2.50 11.53
CA LEU A 27 -10.82 -3.89 11.95
C LEU A 27 -9.98 -4.14 13.21
N ARG A 28 -8.73 -3.65 13.24
CA ARG A 28 -7.86 -3.70 14.42
C ARG A 28 -8.54 -3.11 15.65
N GLU A 29 -9.05 -1.89 15.54
CA GLU A 29 -9.71 -1.17 16.63
C GLU A 29 -10.95 -1.93 17.14
N LYS A 30 -11.77 -2.47 16.22
CA LYS A 30 -12.94 -3.28 16.59
C LYS A 30 -12.56 -4.54 17.36
N LEU A 31 -11.54 -5.25 16.90
CA LEU A 31 -11.05 -6.46 17.56
C LEU A 31 -10.51 -6.11 18.95
N GLU A 32 -9.65 -5.11 19.06
CA GLU A 32 -9.09 -4.66 20.34
C GLU A 32 -10.20 -4.31 21.35
N ASN A 33 -11.23 -3.56 20.91
CA ASN A 33 -12.36 -3.21 21.78
C ASN A 33 -13.21 -4.42 22.16
N MET A 34 -13.47 -5.34 21.23
CA MET A 34 -14.19 -6.58 21.52
C MET A 34 -13.47 -7.37 22.63
N TYR A 35 -12.15 -7.49 22.54
CA TYR A 35 -11.38 -8.22 23.55
C TYR A 35 -11.35 -7.50 24.89
N LYS A 36 -11.16 -6.17 24.92
CA LYS A 36 -11.28 -5.39 26.16
C LYS A 36 -12.63 -5.60 26.85
N ASN A 37 -13.71 -5.68 26.07
CA ASN A 37 -15.04 -5.95 26.61
C ASN A 37 -15.15 -7.38 27.17
N LEU A 38 -14.60 -8.38 26.47
CA LEU A 38 -14.58 -9.78 26.95
C LEU A 38 -13.78 -9.93 28.25
N THR A 39 -12.60 -9.30 28.34
CA THR A 39 -11.75 -9.37 29.53
C THR A 39 -12.37 -8.64 30.71
N THR A 40 -13.09 -7.54 30.46
CA THR A 40 -13.83 -6.81 31.50
C THR A 40 -15.04 -7.61 31.99
N ALA A 41 -15.77 -8.28 31.10
CA ALA A 41 -16.87 -9.16 31.46
C ALA A 41 -16.38 -10.39 32.25
N LEU A 42 -15.18 -10.87 31.95
CA LEU A 42 -14.53 -12.01 32.59
C LEU A 42 -13.45 -11.54 33.57
N ASN A 43 -13.81 -10.75 34.59
CA ASN A 43 -12.89 -10.24 35.62
C ASN A 43 -12.36 -11.36 36.53
N THR A 44 -11.52 -12.22 35.95
CA THR A 44 -10.94 -13.43 36.52
C THR A 44 -9.50 -13.54 36.02
N PRO A 45 -8.61 -14.29 36.70
CA PRO A 45 -7.25 -14.53 36.22
C PRO A 45 -7.19 -15.06 34.77
N ALA A 46 -8.14 -15.92 34.38
CA ALA A 46 -8.26 -16.42 33.02
C ALA A 46 -8.60 -15.33 31.99
N GLY A 47 -9.40 -14.32 32.39
CA GLY A 47 -9.68 -13.15 31.56
C GLY A 47 -8.45 -12.27 31.32
N HIS A 48 -7.55 -12.17 32.31
CA HIS A 48 -6.29 -11.44 32.15
C HIS A 48 -5.29 -12.16 31.23
N GLU A 49 -5.16 -13.49 31.35
CA GLU A 49 -4.33 -14.30 30.44
C GLU A 49 -4.83 -14.25 28.99
N MET A 50 -6.14 -14.31 28.80
CA MET A 50 -6.77 -14.16 27.48
C MET A 50 -6.43 -12.83 26.82
N ASN A 51 -6.30 -11.73 27.58
CA ASN A 51 -5.94 -10.42 27.03
C ASN A 51 -4.55 -10.42 26.37
N PHE A 52 -3.58 -11.10 26.98
CA PHE A 52 -2.23 -11.22 26.42
C PHE A 52 -2.22 -12.11 25.17
N ALA A 53 -2.81 -13.30 25.25
CA ALA A 53 -2.84 -14.24 24.11
C ALA A 53 -3.55 -13.67 22.88
N VAL A 54 -4.61 -12.89 23.09
CA VAL A 54 -5.32 -12.18 22.02
C VAL A 54 -4.42 -11.19 21.27
N ARG A 55 -3.59 -10.45 22.01
CA ARG A 55 -2.76 -9.41 21.43
C ARG A 55 -1.72 -10.01 20.48
N ASP A 56 -1.14 -11.13 20.88
CA ASP A 56 -0.11 -11.80 20.10
C ASP A 56 -0.72 -12.65 18.97
N VAL A 57 -1.82 -13.38 19.22
CA VAL A 57 -2.37 -14.32 18.23
C VAL A 57 -3.30 -13.65 17.20
N LEU A 58 -4.11 -12.67 17.63
CA LEU A 58 -5.26 -12.21 16.84
C LEU A 58 -5.04 -10.80 16.27
N LEU A 59 -4.28 -9.96 16.96
CA LEU A 59 -3.96 -8.61 16.48
C LEU A 59 -2.69 -8.56 15.63
N GLU A 60 -1.75 -9.49 15.80
CA GLU A 60 -0.52 -9.57 15.00
C GLU A 60 -0.80 -9.80 13.50
N PRO A 61 -1.69 -10.73 13.08
CA PRO A 61 -1.98 -10.92 11.66
C PRO A 61 -2.54 -9.65 10.99
N ILE A 62 -3.33 -8.87 11.73
CA ILE A 62 -3.90 -7.60 11.28
C ILE A 62 -2.81 -6.53 11.12
N ASP A 63 -1.84 -6.49 12.05
CA ASP A 63 -0.66 -5.61 11.93
C ASP A 63 0.23 -5.99 10.76
N ASN A 64 0.46 -7.29 10.55
CA ASN A 64 1.25 -7.76 9.42
C ASN A 64 0.57 -7.44 8.09
N MET A 65 -0.75 -7.59 8.00
CA MET A 65 -1.53 -7.13 6.85
C MET A 65 -1.40 -5.62 6.63
N SER A 66 -1.36 -4.83 7.70
CA SER A 66 -1.17 -3.37 7.62
C SER A 66 0.19 -3.02 6.99
N LYS A 67 1.26 -3.73 7.37
CA LYS A 67 2.60 -3.57 6.77
C LYS A 67 2.59 -3.90 5.28
N VAL A 68 1.92 -4.99 4.87
CA VAL A 68 1.82 -5.38 3.46
C VAL A 68 1.07 -4.32 2.66
N ILE A 69 -0.09 -3.84 3.14
CA ILE A 69 -0.86 -2.79 2.49
C ILE A 69 -0.02 -1.51 2.35
N GLN A 70 0.72 -1.13 3.40
CA GLN A 70 1.61 0.03 3.36
C GLN A 70 2.72 -0.13 2.32
N HIS A 71 3.33 -1.30 2.24
CA HIS A 71 4.39 -1.57 1.26
C HIS A 71 3.87 -1.51 -0.17
N MET A 72 2.69 -2.08 -0.44
CA MET A 72 2.03 -1.98 -1.74
C MET A 72 1.68 -0.52 -2.10
N SER A 73 1.16 0.25 -1.13
CA SER A 73 0.86 1.67 -1.32
C SER A 73 2.12 2.47 -1.66
N ASN A 74 3.21 2.29 -0.91
CA ASN A 74 4.48 2.98 -1.17
C ASN A 74 5.05 2.65 -2.55
N THR A 75 4.89 1.39 -2.98
CA THR A 75 5.31 0.94 -4.31
C THR A 75 4.49 1.63 -5.40
N LEU A 76 3.16 1.71 -5.23
CA LEU A 76 2.28 2.43 -6.16
C LEU A 76 2.60 3.92 -6.22
N ASP A 77 2.84 4.57 -5.07
CA ASP A 77 3.24 5.99 -5.03
C ASP A 77 4.57 6.25 -5.73
N THR A 78 5.51 5.30 -5.64
CA THR A 78 6.78 5.34 -6.38
C THR A 78 6.54 5.25 -7.87
N ILE A 79 5.69 4.32 -8.32
CA ILE A 79 5.35 4.14 -9.74
C ILE A 79 4.67 5.40 -10.30
N ILE A 80 3.75 6.01 -9.54
CA ILE A 80 3.01 7.21 -9.95
C ILE A 80 3.88 8.49 -9.89
N GLY A 81 5.05 8.43 -9.26
CA GLY A 81 5.94 9.60 -9.10
C GLY A 81 5.49 10.57 -7.99
N ASN A 82 4.62 10.15 -7.08
CA ASN A 82 4.14 10.98 -5.96
C ASN A 82 5.24 11.31 -4.93
N VAL A 83 6.38 10.61 -4.98
CA VAL A 83 7.46 10.73 -3.98
C VAL A 83 8.18 12.09 -4.03
N ASN A 84 8.08 12.86 -5.13
CA ASN A 84 8.76 14.16 -5.29
C ASN A 84 7.95 15.25 -6.03
N GLY A 85 6.61 15.15 -6.08
CA GLY A 85 5.76 16.20 -6.69
C GLY A 85 5.92 16.37 -8.21
N SER A 86 6.62 15.45 -8.89
CA SER A 86 6.78 15.42 -10.34
C SER A 86 6.18 14.11 -10.82
N GLY A 87 4.97 14.19 -11.39
CA GLY A 87 4.23 13.03 -11.87
C GLY A 87 5.07 12.12 -12.77
N VAL A 88 4.78 10.82 -12.66
CA VAL A 88 5.13 9.73 -13.57
C VAL A 88 6.63 9.56 -13.85
N TYR A 89 7.30 8.88 -12.91
CA TYR A 89 8.69 8.42 -13.05
C TYR A 89 8.93 7.63 -14.35
N TYR A 90 7.97 6.80 -14.74
CA TYR A 90 8.09 5.96 -15.93
C TYR A 90 7.80 6.68 -17.24
N ASP A 91 6.91 7.67 -17.26
CA ASP A 91 6.63 8.43 -18.50
C ASP A 91 7.87 9.19 -18.96
N LYS A 92 8.60 9.82 -18.03
CA LYS A 92 9.89 10.47 -18.37
C LYS A 92 10.90 9.49 -18.93
N LEU A 93 10.98 8.29 -18.36
CA LEU A 93 11.89 7.25 -18.83
C LEU A 93 11.52 6.81 -20.25
N PHE A 94 10.23 6.61 -20.54
CA PHE A 94 9.76 6.25 -21.87
C PHE A 94 9.93 7.38 -22.89
N ASP A 95 9.71 8.64 -22.49
CA ASP A 95 9.99 9.81 -23.33
C ASP A 95 11.48 9.88 -23.71
N GLU A 96 12.39 9.66 -22.74
CA GLU A 96 13.84 9.60 -22.99
C GLU A 96 14.22 8.45 -23.94
N TYR A 97 13.59 7.28 -23.80
CA TYR A 97 13.80 6.14 -24.70
C TYR A 97 13.33 6.45 -26.14
N ASP A 98 12.14 7.04 -26.29
CA ASP A 98 11.60 7.41 -27.60
C ASP A 98 12.46 8.50 -28.26
N GLU A 99 13.00 9.45 -27.48
CA GLU A 99 13.96 10.43 -27.98
C GLU A 99 15.28 9.78 -28.43
N LEU A 100 15.82 8.84 -27.66
CA LEU A 100 17.04 8.12 -28.00
C LEU A 100 16.88 7.29 -29.29
N ASP A 101 15.77 6.58 -29.43
CA ASP A 101 15.43 5.80 -30.64
C ASP A 101 15.32 6.71 -31.87
N ARG A 102 14.69 7.89 -31.73
CA ARG A 102 14.63 8.90 -32.79
C ARG A 102 16.00 9.40 -33.21
N ILE A 103 16.89 9.68 -32.26
CA ILE A 103 18.27 10.13 -32.53
C ILE A 103 19.05 9.04 -33.28
N LEU A 104 18.95 7.78 -32.85
CA LEU A 104 19.64 6.65 -33.47
C LEU A 104 19.16 6.42 -34.91
N LYS A 105 17.84 6.45 -35.16
CA LYS A 105 17.28 6.33 -36.51
C LYS A 105 17.75 7.44 -37.45
N ASN A 106 17.80 8.68 -36.96
CA ASN A 106 18.27 9.82 -37.76
C ASN A 106 19.77 9.76 -38.06
N LYS A 107 20.59 9.17 -37.18
CA LYS A 107 22.03 8.96 -37.42
C LYS A 107 22.32 7.85 -38.43
N THR A 108 21.50 6.80 -38.48
CA THR A 108 21.73 5.63 -39.34
C THR A 108 21.32 5.90 -40.80
N THR A 109 20.58 6.99 -41.06
CA THR A 109 20.09 7.38 -42.38
C THR A 109 20.98 8.42 -43.08
N ARG A 110 22.18 8.71 -42.54
CA ARG A 110 23.20 9.56 -43.15
C ARG A 110 24.45 8.77 -43.50
#